data_AF-A0A317Z278-F1
#
_entry.id   AF-A0A317Z278-F1
#
_cell.length_a   1.000
_cell.length_b   1.000
_cell.length_c   1.000
_cell.angle_alpha   90.00
_cell.angle_beta   90.00
_cell.angle_gamma   90.00
#
_symmetry.space_group_name_H-M   'P 1'
#
loop_
_entity.id
_entity.type
_entity.pdbx_description
1 polymer ?
#
loop_
_entity_poly.entity_id
_entity_poly.type
_entity_poly.pdbx_seq_one_letter_code
_entity_poly.pdbx_strand_id
1 'polypeptide(L)'
;MKNIVFICGSLRKGSYNRIYMEKMMQQVPENWNIKEVSFKDVPVYNFDLEGDQEPAAVTAFRDALGEADGIIIVTPEYNTGTPGPLKNAIDWASR
;
A
#
# COMPACT_ATOMS: atom_id res chain seq x y z
N MET A 1 -14.44 -16.02 0.42
CA MET A 1 -14.31 -14.69 1.05
C MET A 1 -13.28 -13.93 0.21
N LYS A 2 -13.53 -12.67 -0.17
CA LYS A 2 -12.57 -11.90 -0.98
C LYS A 2 -11.55 -11.20 -0.08
N ASN A 3 -10.26 -11.33 -0.36
CA ASN A 3 -9.18 -10.67 0.36
C ASN A 3 -8.90 -9.30 -0.28
N ILE A 4 -9.30 -8.21 0.37
CA ILE A 4 -9.07 -6.86 -0.14
C ILE A 4 -8.03 -6.13 0.71
N VAL A 5 -7.02 -5.58 0.06
CA VAL A 5 -6.00 -4.76 0.70
C VAL A 5 -6.34 -3.28 0.57
N PHE A 6 -6.22 -2.55 1.67
CA PHE A 6 -6.30 -1.09 1.70
C PHE A 6 -4.92 -0.48 1.92
N ILE A 7 -4.58 0.53 1.12
CA ILE A 7 -3.35 1.30 1.24
C ILE A 7 -3.70 2.79 1.36
N CYS A 8 -3.21 3.43 2.42
CA CYS A 8 -3.27 4.88 2.52
C CYS A 8 -2.01 5.49 1.89
N GLY A 9 -2.17 6.24 0.81
CA GLY A 9 -1.08 6.94 0.09
C GLY A 9 -0.41 8.06 0.87
N SER A 10 -0.73 8.23 2.16
CA SER A 10 -0.22 9.29 3.02
C SER A 10 0.32 8.71 4.34
N LEU A 11 1.59 9.01 4.62
CA LEU A 11 2.30 8.53 5.83
C LEU A 11 2.18 9.46 7.04
N ARG A 12 1.66 10.69 6.87
CA ARG A 12 1.56 11.64 7.98
C ARG A 12 0.48 11.22 8.98
N LYS A 13 0.73 11.50 10.25
CA LYS A 13 -0.33 11.43 11.28
C LYS A 13 -1.48 12.39 10.93
N GLY A 14 -2.71 11.96 11.19
CA GLY A 14 -3.92 12.77 10.95
C GLY A 14 -4.23 13.05 9.48
N SER A 15 -3.83 12.17 8.55
CA SER A 15 -4.15 12.31 7.13
C SER A 15 -5.66 12.25 6.88
N TYR A 16 -6.21 13.14 6.05
CA TYR A 16 -7.62 13.06 5.66
C TYR A 16 -7.91 11.79 4.84
N ASN A 17 -6.95 11.33 4.05
CA ASN A 17 -7.06 10.06 3.32
C ASN A 17 -7.12 8.86 4.27
N ARG A 18 -6.41 8.92 5.41
CA ARG A 18 -6.50 7.91 6.48
C ARG A 18 -7.93 7.84 7.03
N ILE A 19 -8.45 8.99 7.45
CA ILE A 19 -9.80 9.10 8.02
C ILE A 19 -10.86 8.60 7.02
N TYR A 20 -10.70 8.92 5.73
CA TYR A 20 -11.62 8.47 4.70
C TYR A 20 -11.51 6.95 4.46
N MET A 21 -10.29 6.42 4.35
CA MET A 21 -10.04 4.99 4.19
C MET A 21 -10.63 4.17 5.34
N GLU A 22 -10.43 4.60 6.59
CA GLU A 22 -10.99 3.94 7.77
C GLU A 22 -12.53 3.88 7.71
N LYS A 23 -13.19 4.95 7.23
CA LYS A 23 -14.64 4.93 7.00
C LYS A 23 -15.06 3.99 5.89
N MET A 24 -14.29 3.89 4.80
CA MET A 24 -14.56 2.94 3.72
C MET A 24 -14.46 1.49 4.22
N MET A 25 -13.42 1.19 5.01
CA MET A 25 -13.20 -0.13 5.59
C MET A 25 -14.35 -0.58 6.50
N GLN A 26 -15.08 0.36 7.13
CA GLN A 26 -16.27 0.07 7.94
C GLN A 26 -17.52 -0.25 7.12
N GLN A 27 -17.50 0.02 5.81
CA GLN A 27 -18.66 -0.11 4.92
C GLN A 27 -18.50 -1.24 3.89
N VAL A 28 -17.43 -2.03 4.00
CA VAL A 28 -17.24 -3.18 3.10
C VAL A 28 -18.26 -4.28 3.41
N PRO A 29 -18.61 -5.13 2.42
CA PRO A 29 -19.43 -6.31 2.66
C PRO A 29 -18.85 -7.22 3.74
N GLU A 30 -19.70 -7.76 4.62
CA GLU A 30 -19.28 -8.64 5.73
C GLU A 30 -18.57 -9.92 5.26
N ASN A 31 -18.78 -10.33 4.01
CA ASN A 31 -18.15 -11.50 3.41
C ASN A 31 -16.79 -11.20 2.74
N TRP A 32 -16.20 -10.04 3.02
CA TRP A 32 -14.85 -9.67 2.62
C TRP A 32 -13.91 -9.75 3.82
N ASN A 33 -12.70 -10.26 3.57
CA ASN A 33 -11.60 -10.19 4.50
C ASN A 33 -10.75 -8.99 4.10
N ILE A 34 -10.65 -7.97 4.96
CA ILE A 34 -9.95 -6.73 4.66
C ILE A 34 -8.72 -6.54 5.54
N LYS A 35 -7.62 -6.09 4.95
CA LYS A 35 -6.39 -5.74 5.69
C LYS A 35 -5.83 -4.41 5.22
N GLU A 36 -5.33 -3.60 6.15
CA GLU A 36 -4.50 -2.44 5.80
C GLU A 36 -3.06 -2.89 5.60
N VAL A 37 -2.40 -2.39 4.54
CA VAL A 37 -0.97 -2.57 4.29
C VAL A 37 -0.31 -1.21 4.17
N SER A 38 0.82 -1.04 4.85
CA SER A 38 1.60 0.19 4.87
C SER A 38 2.92 0.01 4.13
N PHE A 39 3.34 1.03 3.38
CA PHE A 39 4.64 1.10 2.71
C PHE A 39 5.64 2.00 3.46
N LYS A 40 5.37 2.35 4.72
CA LYS A 40 6.17 3.31 5.50
C LYS A 40 7.66 2.94 5.56
N ASP A 41 7.95 1.65 5.69
CA ASP A 41 9.31 1.13 5.89
C ASP A 41 9.93 0.60 4.59
N VAL A 42 9.25 0.78 3.46
CA VAL A 42 9.77 0.44 2.13
C VAL A 42 10.84 1.48 1.73
N PRO A 43 12.09 1.07 1.46
CA PRO A 43 13.16 1.99 1.09
C PRO A 43 12.95 2.57 -0.31
N VAL A 44 13.72 3.58 -0.67
CA VAL A 44 13.75 4.06 -2.07
C VAL A 44 14.18 2.92 -2.99
N TYR A 45 13.50 2.80 -4.13
CA TYR A 45 13.74 1.77 -5.11
C TYR A 45 15.20 1.76 -5.57
N ASN A 46 15.79 0.58 -5.53
CA ASN A 46 17.14 0.32 -6.03
C ASN A 46 17.17 -1.07 -6.68
N PHE A 47 17.36 -1.10 -8.00
CA PHE A 47 17.41 -2.33 -8.79
C PHE A 47 18.52 -3.29 -8.33
N ASP A 48 19.62 -2.76 -7.78
CA ASP A 48 20.73 -3.58 -7.29
C ASP A 48 20.35 -4.45 -6.07
N LEU A 49 19.23 -4.12 -5.41
CA LEU A 49 18.73 -4.85 -4.24
C LEU A 49 17.64 -5.87 -4.61
N GLU A 50 17.32 -6.09 -5.89
CA GLU A 50 16.36 -7.14 -6.28
C GLU A 50 16.94 -8.56 -6.06
N GLY A 51 16.07 -9.55 -5.83
CA GLY A 51 16.47 -10.94 -5.62
C GLY A 51 16.91 -11.23 -4.18
N ASP A 52 18.08 -11.87 -4.01
CA ASP A 52 18.54 -12.36 -2.69
C ASP A 52 18.87 -11.23 -1.69
N GLN A 53 19.05 -10.00 -2.16
CA GLN A 53 19.36 -8.82 -1.33
C GLN A 53 18.13 -7.97 -1.01
N GLU A 54 16.93 -8.46 -1.34
CA GLU A 54 15.73 -7.67 -1.20
C GLU A 54 15.44 -7.29 0.27
N PRO A 55 15.18 -6.01 0.56
CA PRO A 55 14.84 -5.60 1.91
C PRO A 55 13.57 -6.29 2.41
N ALA A 56 13.60 -6.82 3.63
CA ALA A 56 12.45 -7.55 4.21
C ALA A 56 11.13 -6.75 4.19
N ALA A 57 11.19 -5.42 4.31
CA ALA A 57 10.00 -4.57 4.20
C ALA A 57 9.39 -4.56 2.79
N VAL A 58 10.21 -4.69 1.74
CA VAL A 58 9.76 -4.84 0.34
C VAL A 58 9.08 -6.20 0.18
N THR A 59 9.73 -7.27 0.62
CA THR A 59 9.19 -8.64 0.52
C THR A 59 7.86 -8.73 1.26
N ALA A 60 7.79 -8.27 2.51
CA ALA A 60 6.56 -8.26 3.30
C ALA A 60 5.45 -7.42 2.66
N PHE A 61 5.80 -6.27 2.05
CA PHE A 61 4.84 -5.45 1.32
C PHE A 61 4.31 -6.18 0.10
N ARG A 62 5.18 -6.72 -0.76
CA ARG A 62 4.81 -7.45 -1.98
C ARG A 62 3.98 -8.69 -1.67
N ASP A 63 4.40 -9.51 -0.72
CA ASP A 63 3.68 -10.72 -0.33
C ASP A 63 2.27 -10.39 0.16
N ALA A 64 2.13 -9.32 0.96
CA ALA A 64 0.82 -8.89 1.43
C ALA A 64 -0.10 -8.46 0.27
N LEU A 65 0.43 -7.91 -0.82
CA LEU A 65 -0.33 -7.58 -2.03
C LEU A 65 -0.61 -8.79 -2.93
N GLY A 66 0.34 -9.72 -3.04
CA GLY A 66 0.22 -10.92 -3.89
C GLY A 66 -0.89 -11.89 -3.44
N GLU A 67 -1.24 -11.87 -2.16
CA GLU A 67 -2.36 -12.64 -1.59
C GLU A 67 -3.75 -12.00 -1.79
N ALA A 68 -3.80 -10.76 -2.30
CA ALA A 68 -5.02 -9.99 -2.40
C ALA A 68 -5.81 -10.33 -3.68
N ASP A 69 -7.13 -10.45 -3.55
CA ASP A 69 -8.06 -10.46 -4.68
C ASP A 69 -8.24 -9.06 -5.30
N GLY A 70 -7.94 -8.01 -4.53
CA GLY A 70 -8.09 -6.62 -4.96
C GLY A 70 -7.40 -5.64 -4.02
N ILE A 71 -7.04 -4.49 -4.56
CA ILE A 71 -6.30 -3.43 -3.85
C ILE A 71 -7.06 -2.11 -4.00
N ILE A 72 -7.29 -1.42 -2.88
CA ILE A 72 -7.89 -0.08 -2.82
C ILE A 72 -6.83 0.88 -2.28
N ILE A 73 -6.47 1.88 -3.09
CA ILE A 73 -5.51 2.92 -2.72
C ILE A 73 -6.26 4.23 -2.49
N VAL A 74 -6.15 4.77 -1.28
CA VAL A 74 -6.71 6.08 -0.91
C VAL A 74 -5.56 7.07 -0.77
N THR A 75 -5.38 7.95 -1.74
CA THR A 75 -4.18 8.77 -1.86
C THR A 75 -4.48 10.26 -2.05
N PRO A 76 -3.69 11.17 -1.44
CA PRO A 76 -3.68 12.56 -1.88
C PRO A 76 -3.04 12.67 -3.27
N GLU A 77 -3.20 13.85 -3.87
CA GLU A 77 -2.44 14.30 -5.03
C GLU A 77 -1.36 15.29 -4.58
N TYR A 78 -0.11 15.05 -4.97
CA TYR A 78 1.00 15.98 -4.73
C TYR A 78 1.54 16.46 -6.09
N ASN A 79 1.49 17.78 -6.33
CA ASN A 79 2.00 18.40 -7.55
C ASN A 79 1.43 17.77 -8.84
N THR A 80 0.12 17.58 -8.91
CA THR A 80 -0.56 16.99 -10.08
C THR A 80 -0.13 15.55 -10.37
N GLY A 81 0.28 14.82 -9.32
CA GLY A 81 0.73 13.45 -9.45
C GLY A 81 0.61 12.61 -8.18
N THR A 82 1.01 11.36 -8.31
CA THR A 82 1.07 10.39 -7.21
C THR A 82 2.15 10.80 -6.20
N PRO A 83 1.88 10.70 -4.88
CA PRO A 83 2.90 10.94 -3.87
C PRO A 83 4.15 10.09 -4.11
N GLY A 84 5.33 10.71 -4.07
CA GLY A 84 6.61 10.04 -4.33
C GLY A 84 6.80 8.72 -3.55
N PRO A 85 6.58 8.68 -2.22
CA PRO A 85 6.66 7.44 -1.45
C PRO A 85 5.69 6.34 -1.90
N LEU A 86 4.47 6.71 -2.32
CA LEU A 86 3.51 5.73 -2.86
C LEU A 86 3.96 5.22 -4.22
N LYS A 87 4.41 6.11 -5.12
CA LYS A 87 4.96 5.71 -6.42
C LYS A 87 6.15 4.78 -6.26
N ASN A 88 7.04 5.08 -5.32
CA ASN A 88 8.18 4.25 -4.96
C ASN A 88 7.76 2.85 -4.48
N ALA A 89 6.74 2.76 -3.63
CA ALA A 89 6.20 1.48 -3.18
C ALA A 89 5.58 0.66 -4.34
N ILE A 90 4.91 1.34 -5.28
CA ILE A 90 4.38 0.72 -6.50
C ILE A 90 5.53 0.22 -7.39
N ASP A 91 6.63 0.96 -7.49
CA ASP A 91 7.80 0.54 -8.27
C ASP A 91 8.38 -0.79 -7.73
N TRP A 92 8.56 -0.89 -6.41
CA TRP A 92 8.93 -2.15 -5.76
C TRP A 92 7.93 -3.29 -5.98
N ALA A 93 6.62 -3.03 -5.84
CA ALA A 93 5.59 -4.06 -5.99
C ALA A 93 5.32 -4.47 -7.44
N SER A 94 5.84 -3.73 -8.42
CA SER A 94 5.64 -4.02 -9.86
C SER A 94 6.59 -5.09 -10.42
N ARG A 95 7.33 -5.78 -9.54
CA ARG A 95 8.37 -6.76 -9.85
C ARG A 95 8.09 -8.06 -9.13
#